data_AF-F4S5S4-F1
#
_entry.id   AF-F4S5S4-F1
#
_cell.length_a   1.000
_cell.length_b   1.000
_cell.length_c   1.000
_cell.angle_alpha   90.00
_cell.angle_beta   90.00
_cell.angle_gamma   90.00
#
_symmetry.space_group_name_H-M   'P 1'
#
loop_
_entity.id
_entity.type
_entity.pdbx_description
1 polymer ?
#
loop_
_entity_poly.entity_id
_entity_poly.type
_entity_poly.pdbx_seq_one_letter_code
_entity_poly.pdbx_strand_id
1 'polypeptide(L)'
;MNTVVASKLHPNKQSSSYLEKMPLFCYRQDALEEFVESEDRELLSSALSLLPSAGCCSDTEDDGPGKVRAVGMVWRSREFSELMNLLDEISFGQQRALHGSRWAAGRLDMRRSPAIRISSHGQAPRNLPSNCYCSVWRDTLGESHKKLLTQKPPSTTLPLLIAKLRASLV
;
A
#
# COMPACT_ATOMS: atom_id res chain seq x y z
N MET A 1 -7.16 -50.50 2.97
CA MET A 1 -6.29 -49.32 3.16
C MET A 1 -6.56 -48.34 2.04
N ASN A 2 -6.55 -47.05 2.37
CA ASN A 2 -6.80 -45.85 1.53
C ASN A 2 -8.25 -45.39 1.40
N THR A 3 -8.70 -44.65 2.42
CA THR A 3 -9.76 -43.64 2.29
C THR A 3 -9.08 -42.28 2.16
N VAL A 4 -9.25 -41.64 0.99
CA VAL A 4 -8.87 -40.25 0.75
C VAL A 4 -9.81 -39.37 1.57
N VAL A 5 -9.28 -38.68 2.58
CA VAL A 5 -10.03 -37.63 3.29
C VAL A 5 -9.85 -36.33 2.50
N ALA A 6 -10.90 -35.99 1.77
CA ALA A 6 -11.05 -34.72 1.09
C ALA A 6 -10.95 -33.56 2.08
N SER A 7 -10.04 -32.63 1.75
CA SER A 7 -10.11 -31.18 1.98
C SER A 7 -11.26 -30.67 2.87
N LYS A 8 -10.94 -30.38 4.13
CA LYS A 8 -11.73 -29.42 4.92
C LYS A 8 -11.43 -28.01 4.39
N LEU A 9 -12.34 -27.50 3.56
CA LEU A 9 -12.56 -26.08 3.36
C LEU A 9 -12.79 -25.45 4.74
N HIS A 10 -11.78 -24.75 5.25
CA HIS A 10 -11.97 -23.93 6.44
C HIS A 10 -12.81 -22.69 6.06
N PRO A 11 -13.86 -22.36 6.83
CA PRO A 11 -14.58 -21.12 6.64
C PRO A 11 -13.63 -19.94 6.88
N ASN A 12 -13.69 -19.00 5.94
CA ASN A 12 -12.88 -17.81 5.84
C ASN A 12 -13.01 -16.98 7.12
N LYS A 13 -12.00 -17.04 8.01
CA LYS A 13 -11.80 -16.01 9.03
C LYS A 13 -11.37 -14.73 8.31
N GLN A 14 -12.33 -13.98 7.77
CA GLN A 14 -12.12 -12.58 7.40
C GLN A 14 -11.73 -11.85 8.69
N SER A 15 -10.42 -11.64 8.86
CA SER A 15 -9.84 -11.17 10.12
C SER A 15 -10.15 -9.69 10.32
N SER A 16 -10.38 -9.30 11.57
CA SER A 16 -10.60 -7.90 12.02
C SER A 16 -9.66 -6.89 11.35
N SER A 17 -8.42 -7.30 11.05
CA SER A 17 -7.40 -6.46 10.40
C SER A 17 -7.72 -6.04 8.95
N TYR A 18 -8.53 -6.81 8.21
CA TYR A 18 -8.90 -6.44 6.83
C TYR A 18 -9.90 -5.30 6.80
N LEU A 19 -10.91 -5.35 7.69
CA LEU A 19 -11.94 -4.32 7.80
C LEU A 19 -11.35 -2.97 8.24
N GLU A 20 -10.33 -2.98 9.10
CA GLU A 20 -9.61 -1.78 9.53
C GLU A 20 -8.72 -1.18 8.41
N LYS A 21 -8.25 -2.01 7.47
CA LYS A 21 -7.37 -1.58 6.37
C LYS A 21 -8.13 -1.10 5.12
N MET A 22 -9.41 -1.47 4.97
CA MET A 22 -10.22 -1.05 3.83
C MET A 22 -10.39 0.47 3.70
N PRO A 23 -10.71 1.23 4.76
CA PRO A 23 -10.88 2.68 4.63
C PRO A 23 -9.63 3.38 4.11
N LEU A 24 -8.44 3.00 4.59
CA LEU A 24 -7.19 3.58 4.13
C LEU A 24 -6.92 3.29 2.66
N PHE A 25 -7.21 2.08 2.21
CA PHE A 25 -7.08 1.74 0.80
C PHE A 25 -8.02 2.58 -0.06
N CYS A 26 -9.30 2.73 0.35
CA CYS A 26 -10.26 3.58 -0.34
C CYS A 26 -9.77 5.03 -0.40
N TYR A 27 -9.32 5.62 0.72
CA TYR A 27 -8.83 7.00 0.71
C TYR A 27 -7.67 7.22 -0.24
N ARG A 28 -6.75 6.26 -0.36
CA ARG A 28 -5.63 6.35 -1.31
C ARG A 28 -6.08 6.17 -2.76
N GLN A 29 -7.05 5.30 -2.98
CA GLN A 29 -7.62 5.09 -4.31
C GLN A 29 -8.35 6.35 -4.76
N ASP A 30 -9.28 6.87 -3.95
CA ASP A 30 -10.03 8.10 -4.22
C ASP A 30 -9.07 9.28 -4.46
N ALA A 31 -8.03 9.39 -3.62
CA ALA A 31 -7.01 10.42 -3.76
C ALA A 31 -6.24 10.33 -5.06
N LEU A 32 -5.86 9.12 -5.45
CA LEU A 32 -5.14 8.89 -6.68
C LEU A 32 -6.02 9.15 -7.91
N GLU A 33 -7.28 8.71 -7.87
CA GLU A 33 -8.24 8.94 -8.95
C GLU A 33 -8.46 10.43 -9.16
N GLU A 34 -8.82 11.18 -8.12
CA GLU A 34 -9.07 12.62 -8.21
C GLU A 34 -7.82 13.40 -8.65
N PHE A 35 -6.65 13.06 -8.11
CA PHE A 35 -5.39 13.70 -8.50
C PHE A 35 -5.06 13.45 -9.98
N VAL A 36 -5.19 12.21 -10.44
CA VAL A 36 -4.81 11.88 -11.81
C VAL A 36 -5.85 12.36 -12.81
N GLU A 37 -7.14 12.36 -12.46
CA GLU A 37 -8.19 12.93 -13.31
C GLU A 37 -8.01 14.44 -13.54
N SER A 38 -7.54 15.16 -12.52
CA SER A 38 -7.28 16.60 -12.62
C SER A 38 -5.97 16.94 -13.36
N GLU A 39 -4.91 16.16 -13.16
CA GLU A 39 -3.58 16.46 -13.68
C GLU A 39 -3.26 15.80 -15.04
N ASP A 40 -3.62 14.52 -15.20
CA ASP A 40 -3.16 13.69 -16.33
C ASP A 40 -4.00 12.43 -16.50
N ARG A 41 -5.20 12.58 -17.07
CA ARG A 41 -6.18 11.50 -17.18
C ARG A 41 -5.66 10.24 -17.88
N GLU A 42 -4.71 10.37 -18.80
CA GLU A 42 -4.11 9.24 -19.51
C GLU A 42 -3.29 8.34 -18.56
N LEU A 43 -2.77 8.90 -17.46
CA LEU A 43 -2.00 8.17 -16.46
C LEU A 43 -2.88 7.25 -15.58
N LEU A 44 -4.19 7.49 -15.51
CA LEU A 44 -5.09 6.91 -14.50
C LEU A 44 -5.02 5.39 -14.44
N SER A 45 -5.15 4.71 -15.58
CA SER A 45 -5.10 3.24 -15.63
C SER A 45 -3.75 2.70 -15.12
N SER A 46 -2.65 3.34 -15.55
CA SER A 46 -1.32 2.93 -15.15
C SER A 46 -1.05 3.21 -13.66
N ALA A 47 -1.58 4.31 -13.13
CA ALA A 47 -1.46 4.72 -11.76
C ALA A 47 -2.25 3.79 -10.82
N LEU A 48 -3.50 3.49 -11.14
CA LEU A 48 -4.32 2.54 -10.39
C LEU A 48 -3.69 1.14 -10.33
N SER A 49 -2.97 0.73 -11.37
CA SER A 49 -2.24 -0.54 -11.40
C SER A 49 -1.07 -0.63 -10.40
N LEU A 50 -0.64 0.51 -9.84
CA LEU A 50 0.38 0.58 -8.79
C LEU A 50 -0.21 0.42 -7.38
N LEU A 51 -1.52 0.59 -7.19
CA LEU A 51 -2.13 0.43 -5.88
C LEU A 51 -2.14 -1.05 -5.47
N PRO A 52 -1.56 -1.39 -4.31
CA PRO A 52 -1.58 -2.76 -3.83
C PRO A 52 -2.95 -3.07 -3.21
N SER A 53 -3.29 -4.33 -3.04
CA SER A 53 -4.54 -4.70 -2.34
C SER A 53 -4.58 -4.12 -0.92
N ALA A 54 -5.79 -3.93 -0.37
CA ALA A 54 -5.97 -3.38 0.98
C ALA A 54 -5.16 -4.12 2.06
N GLY A 55 -4.98 -5.44 1.92
CA GLY A 55 -4.17 -6.25 2.84
C GLY A 55 -2.68 -5.89 2.87
N CYS A 56 -2.18 -5.21 1.82
CA CYS A 56 -0.78 -4.83 1.65
C CYS A 56 -0.53 -3.32 1.87
N CYS A 57 -1.58 -2.55 2.15
CA CYS A 57 -1.53 -1.09 2.16
C CYS A 57 -0.81 -0.51 3.37
N SER A 58 -0.87 -1.12 4.55
CA SER A 58 -0.07 -0.73 5.69
C SER A 58 -0.25 -1.74 6.80
N ASP A 59 0.84 -2.18 7.42
CA ASP A 59 0.73 -2.71 8.78
C ASP A 59 0.89 -1.52 9.71
N THR A 60 -0.11 -1.33 10.56
CA THR A 60 -0.03 -0.40 11.68
C THR A 60 0.32 -1.23 12.88
N GLU A 61 1.38 -0.86 13.58
CA GLU A 61 1.65 -1.41 14.90
C GLU A 61 1.06 -0.46 15.94
N ASP A 62 0.45 -1.06 16.97
CA ASP A 62 0.16 -0.39 18.23
C ASP A 62 1.47 -0.35 19.03
N ASP A 63 2.03 0.86 19.20
CA ASP A 63 3.27 1.16 19.92
C ASP A 63 2.97 1.60 21.37
N GLY A 64 1.82 1.16 21.90
CA GLY A 64 1.33 1.47 23.24
C GLY A 64 0.17 2.49 23.24
N PRO A 65 -0.40 2.82 24.41
CA PRO A 65 -1.64 3.58 24.51
C PRO A 65 -1.64 4.88 23.70
N GLY A 66 -2.44 4.91 22.63
CA GLY A 66 -2.63 6.06 21.75
C GLY A 66 -1.53 6.28 20.70
N LYS A 67 -0.46 5.48 20.70
CA LYS A 67 0.66 5.58 19.75
C LYS A 67 0.53 4.53 18.68
N VAL A 68 0.02 4.93 17.53
CA VAL A 68 0.01 4.08 16.33
C VAL A 68 1.19 4.44 15.45
N ARG A 69 1.81 3.44 14.83
CA ARG A 69 2.97 3.65 13.96
C ARG A 69 2.81 2.88 12.66
N ALA A 70 3.27 3.48 11.56
CA ALA A 70 3.45 2.74 10.33
C ALA A 70 4.58 1.72 10.48
N VAL A 71 4.42 0.53 9.92
CA VAL A 71 5.47 -0.48 9.84
C VAL A 71 6.00 -0.50 8.41
N GLY A 72 7.32 -0.35 8.27
CA GLY A 72 7.99 -0.51 6.99
C GLY A 72 7.94 -1.97 6.57
N MET A 73 7.82 -2.23 5.27
CA MET A 73 7.82 -3.59 4.74
C MET A 73 9.16 -3.90 4.08
N VAL A 74 9.80 -5.01 4.47
CA VAL A 74 11.10 -5.40 3.92
C VAL A 74 11.07 -5.57 2.40
N TRP A 75 9.92 -5.99 1.86
CA TRP A 75 9.73 -6.21 0.43
C TRP A 75 9.56 -4.92 -0.35
N ARG A 76 9.16 -3.81 0.28
CA ARG A 76 8.75 -2.58 -0.39
C ARG A 76 9.97 -1.75 -0.77
N SER A 77 10.05 -1.30 -2.03
CA SER A 77 11.13 -0.39 -2.45
C SER A 77 11.00 0.97 -1.78
N ARG A 78 12.09 1.75 -1.79
CA ARG A 78 12.08 3.13 -1.29
C ARG A 78 11.14 4.01 -2.10
N GLU A 79 11.21 3.92 -3.43
CA GLU A 79 10.33 4.66 -4.35
C GLU A 79 8.85 4.35 -4.09
N PHE A 80 8.52 3.07 -3.91
CA PHE A 80 7.13 2.70 -3.68
C PHE A 80 6.65 3.10 -2.28
N SER A 81 7.53 3.05 -1.27
CA SER A 81 7.20 3.58 0.06
C SER A 81 6.89 5.07 0.01
N GLU A 82 7.65 5.82 -0.79
CA GLU A 82 7.42 7.23 -1.00
C GLU A 82 6.10 7.52 -1.71
N LEU A 83 5.76 6.78 -2.78
CA LEU A 83 4.45 6.91 -3.42
C LEU A 83 3.32 6.75 -2.40
N MET A 84 3.38 5.71 -1.55
CA MET A 84 2.33 5.46 -0.56
C MET A 84 2.21 6.60 0.46
N ASN A 85 3.34 7.20 0.86
CA ASN A 85 3.33 8.34 1.80
C ASN A 85 2.74 9.60 1.16
N LEU A 86 3.11 9.91 -0.10
CA LEU A 86 2.55 11.04 -0.83
C LEU A 86 1.03 10.90 -1.01
N LEU A 87 0.55 9.68 -1.27
CA LEU A 87 -0.89 9.41 -1.32
C LEU A 87 -1.58 9.59 0.03
N ASP A 88 -0.93 9.23 1.14
CA ASP A 88 -1.47 9.51 2.47
C ASP A 88 -1.63 11.03 2.68
N GLU A 89 -0.64 11.83 2.29
CA GLU A 89 -0.67 13.30 2.42
C GLU A 89 -1.75 13.95 1.54
N ILE A 90 -1.87 13.55 0.27
CA ILE A 90 -2.94 14.05 -0.62
C ILE A 90 -4.31 13.66 -0.08
N SER A 91 -4.48 12.38 0.29
CA SER A 91 -5.75 11.90 0.83
C SER A 91 -6.13 12.64 2.11
N PHE A 92 -5.16 13.05 2.93
CA PHE A 92 -5.42 13.88 4.10
C PHE A 92 -5.93 15.26 3.70
N GLY A 93 -5.28 15.92 2.73
CA GLY A 93 -5.71 17.22 2.21
C GLY A 93 -7.16 17.21 1.75
N GLN A 94 -7.54 16.20 0.96
CA GLN A 94 -8.91 16.01 0.46
C GLN A 94 -9.90 15.75 1.59
N GLN A 95 -9.62 14.78 2.46
CA GLN A 95 -10.53 14.45 3.56
C GLN A 95 -10.67 15.59 4.57
N ARG A 96 -9.62 16.41 4.75
CA ARG A 96 -9.67 17.64 5.54
C ARG A 96 -10.58 18.68 4.89
N ALA A 97 -10.54 18.83 3.56
CA ALA A 97 -11.43 19.73 2.85
C ALA A 97 -12.90 19.27 2.91
N LEU A 98 -13.14 17.96 2.82
CA LEU A 98 -14.48 17.37 2.82
C LEU A 98 -15.15 17.32 4.20
N HIS A 99 -14.39 16.96 5.24
CA HIS A 99 -14.95 16.67 6.58
C HIS A 99 -14.40 17.55 7.70
N GLY A 100 -13.46 18.45 7.38
CA GLY A 100 -12.80 19.33 8.33
C GLY A 100 -11.62 18.69 9.07
N SER A 101 -10.77 19.55 9.64
CA SER A 101 -9.49 19.16 10.25
C SER A 101 -9.62 18.18 11.41
N ARG A 102 -10.66 18.32 12.24
CA ARG A 102 -10.87 17.44 13.39
C ARG A 102 -11.13 15.99 12.97
N TRP A 103 -11.93 15.82 11.91
CA TRP A 103 -12.24 14.50 11.38
C TRP A 103 -11.01 13.87 10.74
N ALA A 104 -10.31 14.63 9.88
CA ALA A 104 -9.12 14.16 9.20
C ALA A 104 -7.99 13.76 10.16
N ALA A 105 -7.78 14.51 11.25
CA ALA A 105 -6.82 14.17 12.30
C ALA A 105 -7.17 12.90 13.09
N GLY A 106 -8.44 12.48 13.09
CA GLY A 106 -8.89 11.26 13.74
C GLY A 106 -8.57 9.98 12.95
N ARG A 107 -8.19 10.11 11.67
CA ARG A 107 -7.90 8.97 10.80
C ARG A 107 -6.67 8.20 11.28
N LEU A 108 -6.70 6.88 11.09
CA LEU A 108 -5.63 5.98 11.53
C LEU A 108 -4.28 6.34 10.90
N ASP A 109 -4.25 6.60 9.60
CA ASP A 109 -3.04 6.97 8.86
C ASP A 109 -2.44 8.31 9.29
N MET A 110 -3.28 9.25 9.73
CA MET A 110 -2.82 10.56 10.23
C MET A 110 -2.31 10.53 11.66
N ARG A 111 -2.73 9.53 12.43
CA ARG A 111 -2.22 9.28 13.77
C ARG A 111 -0.90 8.50 13.75
N ARG A 112 -0.48 7.96 12.59
CA ARG A 112 0.75 7.16 12.48
C ARG A 112 1.97 8.05 12.45
N SER A 113 2.90 7.75 13.35
CA SER A 113 4.27 8.20 13.15
C SER A 113 4.95 7.40 12.02
N PRO A 114 5.96 7.97 11.33
CA PRO A 114 6.76 7.25 10.36
C PRO A 114 7.35 5.95 10.91
N ALA A 115 7.57 5.00 10.00
CA ALA A 115 8.15 3.71 10.35
C ALA A 115 9.58 3.86 10.85
N ILE A 116 9.83 3.38 12.06
CA ILE A 116 11.19 3.20 12.63
C ILE A 116 11.63 1.74 12.60
N ARG A 117 10.71 0.83 12.24
CA ARG A 117 10.95 -0.62 12.16
C ARG A 117 10.49 -1.12 10.80
N ILE A 118 11.20 -2.16 10.34
CA ILE A 118 10.88 -2.89 9.12
C ILE A 118 10.47 -4.29 9.53
N SER A 119 9.28 -4.72 9.10
CA SER A 119 8.77 -6.07 9.33
C SER A 119 9.03 -6.97 8.13
N SER A 120 9.41 -8.21 8.42
CA SER A 120 9.50 -9.31 7.45
C SER A 120 8.22 -10.15 7.35
N HIS A 121 7.23 -9.88 8.21
CA HIS A 121 5.99 -10.68 8.30
C HIS A 121 4.88 -10.18 7.37
N GLY A 122 5.03 -8.99 6.79
CA GLY A 122 4.03 -8.42 5.89
C GLY A 122 3.95 -9.15 4.56
N GLN A 123 2.73 -9.30 4.04
CA GLN A 123 2.49 -9.93 2.75
C GLN A 123 2.96 -9.00 1.63
N ALA A 124 3.81 -9.52 0.74
CA ALA A 124 4.18 -8.84 -0.49
C ALA A 124 3.06 -9.03 -1.53
N PRO A 125 2.46 -7.95 -2.05
CA PRO A 125 1.48 -8.05 -3.13
C PRO A 125 2.15 -8.67 -4.36
N ARG A 126 1.44 -9.53 -5.07
CA ARG A 126 1.89 -10.06 -6.37
C ARG A 126 1.52 -9.11 -7.49
N ASN A 127 2.19 -9.24 -8.62
CA ASN A 127 1.89 -8.54 -9.87
C ASN A 127 2.04 -7.01 -9.81
N LEU A 128 2.84 -6.46 -8.90
CA LEU A 128 3.30 -5.07 -9.02
C LEU A 128 4.51 -5.00 -9.97
N PRO A 129 4.80 -3.84 -10.56
CA PRO A 129 6.05 -3.60 -11.28
C PRO A 129 7.29 -3.95 -10.47
N SER A 130 8.35 -4.39 -11.15
CA SER A 130 9.53 -4.90 -10.45
C SER A 130 10.26 -3.87 -9.58
N ASN A 131 10.12 -2.57 -9.87
CA ASN A 131 10.63 -1.45 -9.06
C ASN A 131 9.77 -1.10 -7.84
N CYS A 132 8.61 -1.73 -7.66
CA CYS A 132 7.85 -1.64 -6.40
C CYS A 132 8.47 -2.50 -5.27
N TYR A 133 9.34 -3.44 -5.63
CA TYR A 133 10.00 -4.34 -4.68
C TYR A 133 11.44 -3.91 -4.38
N CYS A 134 11.86 -4.06 -3.13
CA CYS A 134 13.25 -3.88 -2.71
C CYS A 134 14.12 -4.95 -3.40
N SER A 135 15.16 -4.52 -4.11
CA SER A 135 16.06 -5.42 -4.85
C SER A 135 16.74 -6.42 -3.92
N VAL A 136 17.32 -5.94 -2.81
CA VAL A 136 18.00 -6.79 -1.83
C VAL A 136 17.08 -7.89 -1.30
N TRP A 137 15.84 -7.55 -0.93
CA TRP A 137 14.87 -8.54 -0.48
C TRP A 137 14.48 -9.51 -1.61
N ARG A 138 14.20 -8.99 -2.81
CA ARG A 138 13.81 -9.80 -3.96
C ARG A 138 14.89 -10.80 -4.35
N ASP A 139 16.16 -10.43 -4.20
CA ASP A 139 17.29 -11.27 -4.56
C ASP A 139 17.52 -12.42 -3.58
N THR A 140 16.97 -12.33 -2.36
CA THR A 140 16.94 -13.46 -1.42
C THR A 140 15.95 -14.57 -1.83
N LEU A 141 15.01 -14.27 -2.74
CA LEU A 141 14.02 -15.23 -3.23
C LEU A 141 14.62 -16.13 -4.32
N GLY A 142 14.23 -17.40 -4.36
CA GLY A 142 14.53 -18.27 -5.50
C GLY A 142 13.83 -17.81 -6.79
N GLU A 143 14.38 -18.16 -7.96
CA GLU A 143 13.87 -17.72 -9.26
C GLU A 143 12.38 -18.01 -9.50
N SER A 144 11.90 -19.18 -9.05
CA SER A 144 10.47 -19.52 -9.13
C SER A 144 9.60 -18.55 -8.32
N HIS A 145 10.05 -18.15 -7.13
CA HIS A 145 9.35 -17.18 -6.29
C HIS A 145 9.41 -15.78 -6.88
N LYS A 146 10.53 -15.37 -7.49
CA LYS A 146 10.63 -14.08 -8.21
C LYS A 146 9.61 -14.00 -9.35
N LYS A 147 9.48 -15.07 -10.16
CA LYS A 147 8.50 -15.15 -11.25
C LYS A 147 7.04 -15.15 -10.76
N LEU A 148 6.77 -15.77 -9.61
CA LEU A 148 5.44 -15.75 -8.98
C LEU A 148 5.12 -14.39 -8.34
N LEU A 149 6.14 -13.67 -7.87
CA LEU A 149 5.99 -12.33 -7.31
C LEU A 149 5.59 -11.35 -8.40
N THR A 150 6.33 -11.31 -9.51
CA THR A 150 5.99 -10.47 -10.66
C THR A 150 6.71 -10.91 -11.93
N GLN A 151 6.06 -10.65 -13.07
CA GLN A 151 6.68 -10.70 -14.40
C GLN A 151 6.67 -9.31 -15.06
N LYS A 152 6.21 -8.28 -14.35
CA LYS A 152 6.10 -6.93 -14.89
C LYS A 152 7.47 -6.24 -14.85
N PRO A 153 7.88 -5.57 -15.95
CA PRO A 153 9.08 -4.77 -15.94
C PRO A 153 8.96 -3.58 -14.96
N PRO A 154 10.05 -2.86 -14.68
CA PRO A 154 9.97 -1.59 -13.96
C PRO A 154 8.96 -0.64 -14.63
N SER A 155 8.09 -0.01 -13.83
CA SER A 155 7.11 0.94 -14.32
C SER A 155 7.72 2.34 -14.39
N THR A 156 7.60 2.98 -15.55
CA THR A 156 7.93 4.41 -15.75
C THR A 156 6.88 5.33 -15.13
N THR A 157 5.65 4.85 -14.92
CA THR A 157 4.59 5.58 -14.21
C THR A 157 4.96 5.86 -12.77
N LEU A 158 5.63 4.93 -12.08
CA LEU A 158 5.97 5.09 -10.65
C LEU A 158 6.78 6.37 -10.36
N PRO A 159 7.96 6.60 -10.98
CA PRO A 159 8.73 7.83 -10.73
C PRO A 159 8.02 9.08 -11.26
N LEU A 160 7.29 8.99 -12.37
CA LEU A 160 6.53 10.12 -12.92
C LEU A 160 5.43 10.57 -11.95
N LEU A 161 4.67 9.62 -11.39
CA LEU A 161 3.59 9.88 -10.45
C LEU A 161 4.13 10.48 -9.14
N ILE A 162 5.25 9.96 -8.63
CA ILE A 162 5.94 10.54 -7.46
C ILE A 162 6.32 12.00 -7.73
N ALA A 163 6.89 12.30 -8.90
CA ALA A 163 7.28 13.67 -9.25
C ALA A 163 6.08 14.62 -9.30
N LYS A 164 4.97 14.20 -9.92
CA LYS A 164 3.72 14.98 -9.98
C LYS A 164 3.11 15.21 -8.59
N LEU A 165 3.01 14.16 -7.77
CA LEU A 165 2.46 14.25 -6.41
C LEU A 165 3.32 15.13 -5.49
N ARG A 166 4.65 15.08 -5.61
CA ARG A 166 5.52 16.00 -4.86
C ARG A 166 5.28 17.44 -5.27
N ALA A 167 5.14 17.71 -6.58
CA ALA A 167 4.94 19.06 -7.08
C ALA A 167 3.62 19.69 -6.62
N SER A 168 2.57 18.88 -6.36
CA SER A 168 1.28 19.39 -5.88
C SER A 168 1.22 19.65 -4.37
N LEU A 169 2.21 19.18 -3.60
CA LEU A 169 2.29 19.37 -2.15
C LEU A 169 3.18 20.57 -1.75
N VAL A 170 3.84 21.23 -2.70
CA VAL A 170 4.69 22.42 -2.51
C VAL A 170 3.89 23.69 -2.76
#